data_AF-A0A6P7HSF6-F1
#
_entry.id   AF-A0A6P7HSF6-F1
#
_cell.length_a   1.000
_cell.length_b   1.000
_cell.length_c   1.000
_cell.angle_alpha   90.00
_cell.angle_beta   90.00
_cell.angle_gamma   90.00
#
_symmetry.space_group_name_H-M   'P 1'
#
loop_
_entity.id
_entity.type
_entity.pdbx_description
1 polymer ?
#
loop_
_entity_poly.entity_id
_entity_poly.type
_entity_poly.pdbx_seq_one_letter_code
_entity_poly.pdbx_strand_id
1 'polypeptide(L)'
;MNGSLHSSPNVVSIQLKRGPAGLGFNIVGGVDQQYVVNDSGIYVSKIKEDGAAALDGRLQEGDKILAINGVTLEDRTHKAVVELFRTAGEDVELRVLKKLPRHINGPKSPQPDHQSAASFWGTLTALAGVAAVLAFIYFRQK
;
A
#
# COMPACT_ATOMS: atom_id res chain seq x y z
N MET A 1 35.91 -5.65 -16.27
CA MET A 1 35.69 -4.65 -15.21
C MET A 1 34.19 -4.45 -15.10
N ASN A 2 33.52 -5.20 -14.22
CA ASN A 2 32.06 -5.18 -14.13
C ASN A 2 31.66 -4.13 -13.10
N GLY A 3 31.12 -3.01 -13.56
CA GLY A 3 30.68 -1.91 -12.71
C GLY A 3 29.51 -2.33 -11.82
N SER A 4 29.75 -2.36 -10.50
CA SER A 4 28.68 -2.41 -9.50
C SER A 4 27.80 -1.17 -9.69
N LEU A 5 26.61 -1.36 -10.27
CA LEU A 5 25.52 -0.39 -10.17
C LEU A 5 25.17 -0.29 -8.68
N HIS A 6 25.79 0.67 -7.99
CA HIS A 6 25.27 1.18 -6.73
C HIS A 6 23.98 1.91 -7.05
N SER A 7 22.86 1.18 -7.13
CA SER A 7 21.54 1.77 -7.13
C SER A 7 21.32 2.41 -5.76
N SER A 8 21.75 3.66 -5.62
CA SER A 8 21.47 4.47 -4.44
C SER A 8 19.97 4.42 -4.15
N PRO A 9 19.57 4.35 -2.87
CA PRO A 9 18.15 4.39 -2.51
C PRO A 9 17.53 5.66 -3.11
N ASN A 10 16.59 5.48 -4.04
CA ASN A 10 15.93 6.60 -4.72
C ASN A 10 14.86 7.16 -3.78
N VAL A 11 15.26 8.10 -2.92
CA VAL A 11 14.37 8.82 -2.01
C VAL A 11 13.90 10.10 -2.67
N VAL A 12 12.58 10.32 -2.70
CA VAL A 12 11.95 11.52 -3.27
C VAL A 12 11.02 12.17 -2.26
N SER A 13 10.86 13.49 -2.36
CA SER A 13 9.81 14.23 -1.63
C SER A 13 8.63 14.48 -2.57
N ILE A 14 7.43 14.13 -2.11
CA ILE A 14 6.17 14.31 -2.83
C ILE A 14 5.27 15.20 -1.98
N GLN A 15 4.85 16.32 -2.53
CA GLN A 15 3.86 17.19 -1.91
C GLN A 15 2.49 16.81 -2.46
N LEU A 16 1.58 16.40 -1.59
CA LEU A 16 0.20 16.08 -1.94
C LEU A 16 -0.74 17.03 -1.20
N LYS A 17 -1.68 17.60 -1.94
CA LYS A 17 -2.80 18.30 -1.35
C LYS A 17 -3.94 17.32 -1.08
N ARG A 18 -4.50 17.37 0.12
CA ARG A 18 -5.63 16.54 0.52
C ARG A 18 -6.84 16.85 -0.36
N GLY A 19 -7.38 15.79 -0.97
CA GLY A 19 -8.63 15.86 -1.71
C GLY A 19 -9.84 15.59 -0.80
N PRO A 20 -11.06 15.64 -1.34
CA PRO A 20 -12.29 15.34 -0.60
C PRO A 20 -12.33 13.92 -0.02
N ALA A 21 -11.61 12.97 -0.62
CA ALA A 21 -11.47 11.60 -0.15
C ALA A 21 -10.15 11.32 0.61
N GLY A 22 -9.43 12.38 1.03
CA GLY A 22 -8.13 12.30 1.67
C GLY A 22 -6.97 12.32 0.67
N LEU A 23 -5.87 11.62 1.01
CA LEU A 23 -4.65 11.59 0.19
C LEU A 23 -4.71 10.59 -0.98
N GLY A 24 -5.72 9.71 -1.03
CA GLY A 24 -5.94 8.84 -2.18
C GLY A 24 -5.06 7.59 -2.26
N PHE A 25 -4.58 7.06 -1.13
CA PHE A 25 -3.85 5.80 -1.09
C PHE A 25 -4.09 5.04 0.22
N ASN A 26 -3.75 3.76 0.22
CA ASN A 26 -3.78 2.90 1.39
C ASN A 26 -2.35 2.55 1.83
N ILE A 27 -2.17 2.38 3.13
CA ILE A 27 -0.90 1.97 3.73
C ILE A 27 -1.01 0.59 4.39
N VAL A 28 0.12 -0.10 4.49
CA VAL A 28 0.34 -1.32 5.26
C VAL A 28 1.69 -1.21 5.96
N GLY A 29 1.95 -2.08 6.94
CA GLY A 29 3.20 -2.04 7.70
C GLY A 29 3.04 -1.33 9.05
N GLY A 30 4.18 -1.14 9.71
CA GLY A 30 4.28 -0.69 11.10
C GLY A 30 4.92 -1.77 11.97
N VAL A 31 5.45 -1.37 13.12
CA VAL A 31 6.14 -2.30 14.05
C VAL A 31 5.24 -3.41 14.58
N ASP A 32 3.94 -3.14 14.70
CA ASP A 32 2.89 -4.05 15.15
C ASP A 32 2.25 -4.86 14.01
N GLN A 33 2.46 -4.43 12.77
CA GLN A 33 1.89 -5.04 11.57
C GLN A 33 2.97 -5.20 10.50
N GLN A 34 3.99 -6.01 10.77
CA GLN A 34 5.09 -6.24 9.84
C GLN A 34 4.58 -6.76 8.50
N TYR A 35 4.75 -5.94 7.46
CA TYR A 35 4.39 -6.28 6.09
C TYR A 35 5.54 -6.98 5.35
N VAL A 36 6.77 -6.63 5.69
CA VAL A 36 8.00 -7.22 5.16
C VAL A 36 8.76 -7.87 6.31
N VAL A 37 9.27 -9.08 6.08
CA VAL A 37 10.01 -9.84 7.09
C VAL A 37 11.23 -9.03 7.54
N ASN A 38 11.34 -8.76 8.84
CA ASN A 38 12.38 -7.92 9.45
C ASN A 38 12.38 -6.45 8.99
N ASP A 39 11.28 -5.92 8.44
CA ASP A 39 11.15 -4.50 8.15
C ASP A 39 9.81 -3.97 8.68
N SER A 40 9.90 -3.05 9.65
CA SER A 40 8.77 -2.38 10.29
C SER A 40 8.33 -1.10 9.57
N GLY A 41 8.76 -0.94 8.31
CA GLY A 41 8.42 0.19 7.46
C GLY A 41 6.93 0.30 7.11
N ILE A 42 6.57 1.47 6.60
CA ILE A 42 5.24 1.78 6.08
C ILE A 42 5.30 1.77 4.56
N TYR A 43 4.38 1.04 3.93
CA TYR A 43 4.35 0.88 2.49
C TYR A 43 3.00 1.27 1.93
N VAL A 44 3.01 1.80 0.71
CA VAL A 44 1.80 2.03 -0.08
C VAL A 44 1.31 0.69 -0.61
N SER A 45 0.14 0.24 -0.16
CA SER A 45 -0.46 -1.02 -0.66
C SER A 45 -1.32 -0.82 -1.88
N LYS A 46 -1.99 0.34 -1.99
CA LYS A 46 -2.89 0.66 -3.09
C LYS A 46 -2.97 2.16 -3.34
N ILE A 47 -2.98 2.56 -4.60
CA ILE A 47 -3.38 3.92 -5.00
C ILE A 47 -4.86 3.91 -5.37
N LYS A 48 -5.64 4.86 -4.84
CA LYS A 48 -7.05 5.01 -5.19
C LYS A 48 -7.15 5.75 -6.51
N GLU A 49 -7.87 5.16 -7.47
CA GLU A 49 -8.30 5.84 -8.69
C GLU A 49 -9.00 7.16 -8.31
N ASP A 50 -8.70 8.21 -9.08
CA ASP A 50 -9.16 9.59 -8.85
C ASP A 50 -8.75 10.22 -7.51
N GLY A 51 -7.87 9.58 -6.73
CA GLY A 51 -7.31 10.13 -5.49
C GLY A 51 -6.20 11.15 -5.75
N ALA A 52 -5.91 12.00 -4.75
CA ALA A 52 -4.86 13.02 -4.86
C ALA A 52 -3.49 12.43 -5.27
N ALA A 53 -3.11 11.28 -4.71
CA ALA A 53 -1.90 10.57 -5.09
C ALA A 53 -1.92 10.03 -6.53
N ALA A 54 -3.07 9.60 -7.06
CA ALA A 54 -3.21 9.13 -8.43
C ALA A 54 -3.11 10.29 -9.43
N LEU A 55 -3.75 11.42 -9.12
CA LEU A 55 -3.72 12.64 -9.92
C LEU A 55 -2.31 13.24 -9.99
N ASP A 56 -1.56 13.18 -8.89
CA ASP A 56 -0.15 13.57 -8.87
C ASP A 56 0.74 12.58 -9.64
N GLY A 57 0.46 11.27 -9.54
CA GLY A 57 1.10 10.22 -10.33
C GLY A 57 2.53 9.84 -9.91
N ARG A 58 3.15 10.56 -8.97
CA ARG A 58 4.52 10.26 -8.51
C ARG A 58 4.58 9.15 -7.46
N LEU A 59 3.52 8.99 -6.66
CA LEU A 59 3.42 7.93 -5.64
C LEU A 59 2.93 6.63 -6.28
N GLN A 60 3.59 5.52 -5.99
CA GLN A 60 3.27 4.21 -6.58
C GLN A 60 3.10 3.12 -5.52
N GLU A 61 2.39 2.06 -5.89
CA GLU A 61 2.22 0.88 -5.04
C GLU A 61 3.56 0.18 -4.79
N GLY A 62 3.81 -0.19 -3.53
CA GLY A 62 5.06 -0.77 -3.07
C GLY A 62 6.15 0.24 -2.74
N ASP A 63 5.89 1.54 -2.88
CA ASP A 63 6.77 2.57 -2.34
C ASP A 63 6.77 2.55 -0.80
N LYS A 64 7.92 2.81 -0.18
CA LYS A 64 8.08 2.89 1.28
C LYS A 64 8.03 4.36 1.72
N ILE A 65 7.11 4.69 2.63
CA ILE A 65 7.00 6.02 3.20
C ILE A 65 7.92 6.11 4.41
N LEU A 66 8.85 7.06 4.36
CA LEU A 66 9.86 7.28 5.39
C LEU A 66 9.42 8.35 6.38
N ALA A 67 8.78 9.42 5.90
CA ALA A 67 8.35 10.54 6.74
C ALA A 67 7.10 11.26 6.20
N ILE A 68 6.38 11.91 7.09
CA ILE A 68 5.22 12.78 6.81
C ILE A 68 5.50 14.15 7.44
N ASN A 69 5.49 15.22 6.65
CA ASN A 69 5.75 16.60 7.11
C ASN A 69 7.04 16.72 7.95
N GLY A 70 8.09 15.99 7.56
CA GLY A 70 9.36 15.93 8.28
C GLY A 70 9.39 14.99 9.50
N VAL A 71 8.26 14.41 9.91
CA VAL A 71 8.17 13.42 11.00
C VAL A 71 8.43 12.02 10.46
N THR A 72 9.48 11.37 10.96
CA THR A 72 9.89 10.02 10.54
C THR A 72 8.93 8.95 11.05
N LEU A 73 8.65 7.95 10.21
CA LEU A 73 7.73 6.83 10.47
C LEU A 73 8.45 5.55 10.94
N GLU A 74 9.78 5.59 11.03
CA GLU A 74 10.58 4.48 11.59
C GLU A 74 10.12 4.13 13.00
N ASP A 75 10.03 2.83 13.25
CA ASP A 75 9.61 2.23 14.52
C ASP A 75 8.26 2.72 15.06
N ARG A 76 7.38 3.22 14.19
CA ARG A 76 6.02 3.61 14.56
C ARG A 76 5.03 2.47 14.36
N THR A 77 4.02 2.43 15.24
CA THR A 77 2.88 1.53 15.07
C THR A 77 2.00 1.98 13.91
N HIS A 78 1.30 1.05 13.28
CA HIS A 78 0.36 1.33 12.20
C HIS A 78 -0.62 2.43 12.60
N LYS A 79 -1.19 2.32 13.80
CA LYS A 79 -2.11 3.31 14.36
C LYS A 79 -1.48 4.70 14.47
N ALA A 80 -0.25 4.81 14.99
CA ALA A 80 0.43 6.09 15.14
C ALA A 80 0.66 6.76 13.77
N VAL A 81 1.01 5.97 12.76
CA VAL A 81 1.20 6.46 11.39
C VAL A 81 -0.11 6.93 10.77
N VAL A 82 -1.20 6.19 10.98
CA VAL A 82 -2.55 6.61 10.55
C VAL A 82 -2.92 7.95 11.19
N GLU A 83 -2.67 8.13 12.49
CA GLU A 83 -2.91 9.41 13.17
C GLU A 83 -2.07 10.55 12.61
N LEU A 84 -0.80 10.31 12.26
CA LEU A 84 0.03 11.31 11.56
C LEU A 84 -0.58 11.70 10.22
N PHE A 85 -1.05 10.74 9.42
CA PHE A 85 -1.74 11.05 8.16
C PHE A 85 -3.06 11.80 8.37
N ARG A 86 -3.77 11.59 9.49
CA ARG A 86 -5.00 12.32 9.81
C ARG A 86 -4.72 13.76 10.23
N THR A 87 -3.64 13.98 10.98
CA THR A 87 -3.27 15.28 11.56
C THR A 87 -2.32 16.11 10.71
N ALA A 88 -1.80 15.55 9.61
CA ALA A 88 -0.88 16.22 8.67
C ALA A 88 -1.46 17.45 7.93
N GLY A 89 -2.74 17.76 8.10
CA GLY A 89 -3.40 18.91 7.47
C GLY A 89 -3.74 18.69 5.99
N GLU A 90 -3.94 19.81 5.30
CA GLU A 90 -4.32 19.85 3.88
C GLU A 90 -3.12 19.64 2.95
N ASP A 91 -1.98 20.29 3.22
CA ASP A 91 -0.75 20.11 2.44
C ASP A 91 0.18 19.14 3.17
N VAL A 92 0.48 18.02 2.52
CA VAL A 92 1.23 16.91 3.11
C VAL A 92 2.48 16.61 2.30
N GLU A 93 3.64 16.73 2.94
CA GLU A 93 4.92 16.28 2.40
C GLU A 93 5.20 14.83 2.77
N LEU A 94 5.39 13.98 1.78
CA LEU A 94 5.83 12.61 1.95
C LEU A 94 7.27 12.45 1.50
N ARG A 95 8.13 11.93 2.38
CA ARG A 95 9.43 11.40 1.96
C ARG A 95 9.26 9.91 1.67
N VAL A 96 9.56 9.52 0.44
CA VAL A 96 9.24 8.20 -0.08
C VAL A 96 10.50 7.58 -0.67
N LEU A 97 10.81 6.36 -0.25
CA LEU A 97 11.78 5.50 -0.92
C LEU A 97 11.07 4.76 -2.05
N LYS A 98 11.45 5.11 -3.29
CA LYS A 98 10.94 4.46 -4.49
C LYS A 98 11.40 3.02 -4.51
N LYS A 99 10.47 2.12 -4.81
CA LYS A 99 10.82 0.74 -5.13
C LYS A 99 11.78 0.75 -6.32
N LEU A 100 12.90 0.04 -6.20
CA LEU A 100 13.82 -0.12 -7.35
C LEU A 100 13.02 -0.64 -8.54
N PRO A 101 13.22 -0.08 -9.76
CA PRO A 101 12.65 -0.68 -10.95
C PRO A 101 13.18 -2.11 -11.01
N ARG A 102 12.29 -3.09 -10.80
CA ARG A 102 12.64 -4.49 -11.00
C ARG A 102 13.06 -4.61 -12.46
N HIS A 103 14.35 -4.83 -12.70
CA HIS A 103 14.82 -5.24 -14.02
C HIS A 103 14.01 -6.48 -14.42
N ILE A 104 13.26 -6.39 -15.52
CA ILE A 104 12.19 -7.32 -15.92
C ILE A 104 12.77 -8.62 -16.53
N ASN A 105 13.87 -9.14 -15.98
CA ASN A 105 14.52 -10.38 -16.43
C ASN A 105 14.72 -11.41 -15.31
N GLY A 106 13.94 -11.35 -14.22
CA GLY A 106 13.81 -12.47 -13.28
C GLY A 106 12.58 -13.30 -13.65
N PRO A 107 12.61 -14.65 -13.53
CA PRO A 107 11.45 -15.48 -13.82
C PRO A 107 10.28 -14.96 -13.00
N LYS A 108 9.23 -14.55 -13.71
CA LYS A 108 7.95 -14.13 -13.16
C LYS A 108 7.55 -15.23 -12.19
N SER A 109 7.57 -14.96 -10.89
CA SER A 109 6.96 -15.84 -9.91
C SER A 109 5.57 -16.16 -10.47
N PRO A 110 5.16 -17.43 -10.59
CA PRO A 110 3.88 -17.78 -11.18
C PRO A 110 2.79 -17.07 -10.39
N GLN A 111 2.34 -15.93 -10.92
CA GLN A 111 1.11 -15.30 -10.52
C GLN A 111 0.04 -16.24 -11.06
N PRO A 112 -0.80 -16.84 -10.21
CA PRO A 112 -1.94 -17.60 -10.69
C PRO A 112 -2.72 -16.64 -11.58
N ASP A 113 -2.78 -17.03 -12.84
CA ASP A 113 -3.54 -16.39 -13.89
C ASP A 113 -4.98 -16.18 -13.39
N HIS A 114 -5.47 -14.97 -13.60
CA HIS A 114 -6.87 -14.62 -13.40
C HIS A 114 -7.78 -15.28 -14.46
N GLN A 115 -7.56 -16.56 -14.74
CA GLN A 115 -8.56 -17.46 -15.33
C GLN A 115 -8.99 -18.57 -14.36
N SER A 116 -8.59 -18.52 -13.07
CA SER A 116 -9.15 -19.41 -12.03
C SER A 116 -9.77 -18.72 -10.81
N ALA A 117 -9.98 -17.39 -10.84
CA ALA A 117 -10.83 -16.74 -9.83
C ALA A 117 -12.32 -17.13 -9.94
N ALA A 118 -12.69 -17.88 -10.99
CA ALA A 118 -14.01 -18.50 -11.13
C ALA A 118 -14.08 -19.93 -10.55
N SER A 119 -13.09 -20.38 -9.77
CA SER A 119 -13.04 -21.75 -9.23
C SER A 119 -12.83 -21.84 -7.72
N PHE A 120 -12.95 -20.73 -6.98
CA PHE A 120 -12.93 -20.76 -5.50
C PHE A 120 -14.27 -20.43 -4.83
N TRP A 121 -15.35 -20.28 -5.59
CA TRP A 121 -16.73 -20.18 -5.06
C TRP A 121 -17.71 -21.13 -5.78
N GLY A 122 -17.23 -22.31 -6.19
CA GLY A 122 -18.05 -23.26 -6.94
C GLY A 122 -17.58 -24.71 -6.81
N THR A 123 -17.77 -25.30 -5.64
CA THR A 123 -18.49 -26.58 -5.45
C THR A 123 -18.38 -27.02 -3.99
N LEU A 124 -19.41 -26.72 -3.20
CA LEU A 124 -19.85 -27.61 -2.13
C LEU A 124 -21.35 -27.38 -1.94
N THR A 125 -22.12 -28.06 -2.80
CA THR A 125 -23.54 -28.28 -2.55
C THR A 125 -23.66 -29.22 -1.37
N ALA A 126 -24.00 -28.71 -0.19
CA ALA A 126 -24.69 -29.48 0.85
C ALA A 126 -25.37 -28.55 1.87
N LEU A 127 -26.63 -28.22 1.58
CA LEU A 127 -27.73 -27.93 2.52
C LEU A 127 -27.38 -27.50 3.95
N ALA A 128 -27.23 -26.19 4.19
CA ALA A 128 -27.59 -25.55 5.47
C ALA A 128 -27.71 -24.01 5.34
N GLY A 129 -28.92 -23.48 5.49
CA GLY A 129 -29.20 -22.16 6.10
C GLY A 129 -28.71 -20.88 5.40
N VAL A 130 -29.64 -20.10 4.84
CA VAL A 130 -29.47 -18.79 4.16
C VAL A 130 -29.00 -17.63 5.08
N ALA A 131 -28.43 -17.90 6.26
CA ALA A 131 -28.15 -16.85 7.24
C ALA A 131 -26.77 -16.15 7.09
N ALA A 132 -25.77 -16.77 6.44
CA ALA A 132 -24.39 -16.28 6.52
C ALA A 132 -23.95 -15.31 5.39
N VAL A 133 -24.68 -15.24 4.28
CA VAL A 133 -24.27 -14.45 3.10
C VAL A 133 -24.50 -12.95 3.30
N LEU A 134 -25.43 -12.55 4.18
CA LEU A 134 -25.76 -11.14 4.43
C LEU A 134 -24.75 -10.41 5.34
N ALA A 135 -23.95 -11.14 6.12
CA ALA A 135 -22.97 -10.53 7.03
C ALA A 135 -21.74 -9.96 6.30
N PHE A 136 -21.40 -10.49 5.12
CA PHE A 136 -20.21 -10.06 4.39
C PHE A 136 -20.41 -8.78 3.58
N ILE A 137 -21.67 -8.46 3.21
CA ILE A 137 -22.01 -7.23 2.49
C ILE A 137 -21.98 -6.00 3.43
N TYR A 138 -22.25 -6.19 4.72
CA TYR A 138 -22.40 -5.07 5.66
C TYR A 138 -21.07 -4.53 6.25
N PHE A 139 -19.98 -5.30 6.21
CA PHE A 139 -18.71 -4.91 6.88
C PHE A 139 -17.78 -4.03 6.02
N ARG A 140 -18.23 -3.58 4.84
CA ARG A 140 -17.44 -2.72 3.94
C ARG A 140 -17.94 -1.28 3.83
N GLN A 141 -18.57 -0.72 4.88
CA GLN A 141 -18.88 0.72 4.98
C GLN A 141 -18.94 1.26 6.43
N LYS A 142 -17.96 0.96 7.29
CA LYS A 142 -17.73 1.81 8.47
C LYS A 142 -16.26 1.98 8.79
#